data_AF-A0A7V6T9Z2-F1
#
_entry.id   AF-A0A7V6T9Z2-F1
#
_cell.length_a   1.000
_cell.length_b   1.000
_cell.length_c   1.000
_cell.angle_alpha   90.00
_cell.angle_beta   90.00
_cell.angle_gamma   90.00
#
_symmetry.space_group_name_H-M   'P 1'
#
loop_
_entity.id
_entity.type
_entity.pdbx_description
1 polymer ?
#
loop_
_entity_poly.entity_id
_entity_poly.type
_entity_poly.pdbx_seq_one_letter_code
_entity_poly.pdbx_strand_id
1 'polypeptide(L)'
;GNGRFGPSDVITREQMAVMTDNFIKAMKAQLDIVNKKAGFTDQAKINSWSSEAVANMQQYGIIKGKTSGTFDPQGTATRAEAATILKGYIDSLLK
;
A
#
# COMPACT_ATOMS: atom_id res chain seq x y z
N GLY A 1 16.23 0.70 4.16
CA GLY A 1 16.86 -0.42 3.43
C GLY A 1 18.32 -0.58 3.85
N ASN A 2 19.04 -1.59 3.33
CA ASN A 2 20.46 -1.84 3.64
C ASN A 2 20.76 -1.97 5.15
N GLY A 3 19.88 -2.68 5.89
CA GLY A 3 19.98 -2.83 7.34
C GLY A 3 19.67 -1.57 8.16
N ARG A 4 19.19 -0.50 7.52
CA ARG A 4 18.82 0.77 8.17
C ARG A 4 17.34 1.09 7.96
N PHE A 5 16.74 1.75 8.95
CA PHE A 5 15.37 2.22 8.87
C PHE A 5 15.21 3.42 7.91
N GLY A 6 16.17 4.36 7.91
CA GLY A 6 16.15 5.51 6.99
C GLY A 6 15.07 6.54 7.34
N PRO A 7 14.98 7.06 8.58
CA PRO A 7 13.87 7.90 9.03
C PRO A 7 13.74 9.25 8.30
N SER A 8 14.82 9.71 7.65
CA SER A 8 14.86 10.96 6.89
C SER A 8 14.73 10.74 5.37
N ASP A 9 14.68 9.49 4.93
CA ASP A 9 14.59 9.15 3.52
C ASP A 9 13.15 9.38 3.03
N VAL A 10 13.01 9.85 1.80
CA VAL A 10 11.71 9.81 1.13
C VAL A 10 11.34 8.35 0.89
N ILE A 11 10.07 8.00 1.14
CA ILE A 11 9.58 6.66 0.91
C ILE A 11 8.84 6.56 -0.43
N THR A 12 8.98 5.43 -1.10
CA THR A 12 8.22 5.12 -2.31
C THR A 12 6.81 4.64 -1.96
N ARG A 13 5.90 4.68 -2.93
CA ARG A 13 4.52 4.20 -2.74
C ARG A 13 4.45 2.71 -2.40
N GLU A 14 5.33 1.88 -2.97
CA GLU A 14 5.39 0.46 -2.60
C GLU A 14 5.92 0.24 -1.19
N GLN A 15 6.88 1.06 -0.72
CA GLN A 15 7.35 1.02 0.67
C GLN A 15 6.22 1.42 1.62
N MET A 16 5.45 2.44 1.28
CA MET A 16 4.27 2.85 2.06
C MET A 16 3.25 1.71 2.18
N ALA A 17 2.96 1.00 1.08
CA ALA A 17 2.08 -0.16 1.10
C ALA A 17 2.59 -1.26 2.03
N VAL A 18 3.89 -1.58 1.97
CA VAL A 18 4.53 -2.56 2.84
C VAL A 18 4.47 -2.15 4.32
N MET A 19 4.71 -0.88 4.63
CA MET A 19 4.62 -0.38 6.00
C MET A 19 3.20 -0.54 6.57
N THR A 20 2.18 -0.22 5.78
CA THR A 20 0.78 -0.38 6.19
C THR A 20 0.37 -1.84 6.31
N ASP A 21 0.75 -2.70 5.36
CA ASP A 21 0.46 -4.14 5.42
C ASP A 21 1.11 -4.81 6.64
N ASN A 22 2.38 -4.45 6.93
CA ASN A 22 3.07 -4.92 8.13
C ASN A 22 2.39 -4.43 9.42
N PHE A 23 1.91 -3.18 9.45
CA PHE A 23 1.16 -2.67 10.60
C PHE A 23 -0.15 -3.43 10.81
N ILE A 24 -0.92 -3.68 9.75
CA ILE A 24 -2.17 -4.47 9.80
C ILE A 24 -1.90 -5.88 10.32
N LYS A 25 -0.86 -6.55 9.80
CA LYS A 25 -0.41 -7.87 10.26
C LYS A 25 0.00 -7.86 11.74
N ALA A 26 0.75 -6.85 12.18
CA ALA A 26 1.17 -6.71 13.58
C ALA A 26 -0.01 -6.48 14.53
N MET A 27 -1.02 -5.72 14.09
CA MET A 27 -2.28 -5.51 14.82
C MET A 27 -3.19 -6.74 14.81
N LYS A 28 -2.88 -7.76 14.00
CA LYS A 28 -3.74 -8.93 13.72
C LYS A 28 -5.15 -8.51 13.29
N ALA A 29 -5.25 -7.37 12.61
CA ALA A 29 -6.52 -6.86 12.11
C ALA A 29 -7.03 -7.77 10.99
N GLN A 30 -8.31 -8.14 11.06
CA GLN A 30 -9.00 -8.86 10.00
C GLN A 30 -9.77 -7.84 9.17
N LEU A 31 -9.44 -7.75 7.90
CA LEU A 31 -10.04 -6.80 6.96
C LEU A 31 -10.76 -7.57 5.86
N ASP A 32 -11.91 -7.05 5.44
CA ASP A 32 -12.68 -7.66 4.36
C ASP A 32 -12.04 -7.40 2.99
N ILE A 33 -12.09 -8.42 2.14
CA ILE A 33 -11.75 -8.27 0.72
C ILE A 33 -12.91 -7.59 0.00
N VAL A 34 -12.76 -6.30 -0.26
CA VAL A 34 -13.75 -5.49 -0.98
C VAL A 34 -13.50 -5.45 -2.49
N ASN A 35 -12.28 -5.76 -2.92
CA ASN A 35 -11.92 -5.86 -4.33
C ASN A 35 -11.31 -7.23 -4.65
N LYS A 36 -12.08 -8.08 -5.34
CA LYS A 36 -11.66 -9.43 -5.75
C LYS A 36 -10.65 -9.44 -6.91
N LYS A 37 -10.52 -8.33 -7.65
CA LYS A 37 -9.54 -8.19 -8.74
C LYS A 37 -8.42 -7.24 -8.31
N ALA A 38 -7.30 -7.83 -7.92
CA ALA A 38 -6.05 -7.12 -7.70
C ALA A 38 -5.20 -7.14 -8.98
N GLY A 39 -4.43 -6.08 -9.19
CA GLY A 39 -3.57 -5.88 -10.34
C GLY A 39 -3.57 -4.42 -10.78
N PHE A 40 -2.37 -3.92 -11.08
CA PHE A 40 -2.15 -2.63 -11.73
C PHE A 40 -1.54 -2.83 -13.12
N THR A 41 -1.72 -1.87 -14.02
CA THR A 41 -1.17 -1.89 -15.39
C THR A 41 0.35 -1.87 -15.39
N ASP A 42 0.96 -1.31 -14.33
CA ASP A 42 2.39 -1.27 -14.09
C ASP A 42 2.84 -2.29 -13.04
N GLN A 43 2.12 -3.42 -12.90
CA GLN A 43 2.47 -4.51 -11.97
C GLN A 43 3.93 -4.96 -12.14
N ALA A 44 4.45 -4.96 -13.36
CA ALA A 44 5.84 -5.34 -13.66
C ALA A 44 6.90 -4.41 -13.04
N LYS A 45 6.52 -3.20 -12.58
CA LYS A 45 7.41 -2.25 -11.89
C LYS A 45 7.38 -2.40 -10.37
N ILE A 46 6.44 -3.19 -9.85
CA ILE A 46 6.35 -3.49 -8.42
C ILE A 46 7.42 -4.52 -8.09
N ASN A 47 8.26 -4.22 -7.11
CA ASN A 47 9.27 -5.18 -6.71
C ASN A 47 8.65 -6.44 -6.09
N SER A 48 9.29 -7.59 -6.28
CA SER A 48 8.77 -8.87 -5.76
C SER A 48 8.52 -8.85 -4.25
N TRP A 49 9.36 -8.15 -3.48
CA TRP A 49 9.24 -8.02 -2.03
C TRP A 49 8.05 -7.15 -1.58
N SER A 50 7.51 -6.28 -2.45
CA SER A 50 6.37 -5.41 -2.16
C SER A 50 5.06 -5.92 -2.78
N SER A 51 5.12 -6.87 -3.72
CA SER A 51 3.97 -7.32 -4.52
C SER A 51 2.80 -7.84 -3.68
N GLU A 52 3.07 -8.61 -2.62
CA GLU A 52 2.01 -9.13 -1.74
C GLU A 52 1.31 -7.98 -0.99
N ALA A 53 2.09 -7.09 -0.37
CA ALA A 53 1.54 -5.95 0.36
C ALA A 53 0.71 -5.04 -0.54
N VAL A 54 1.19 -4.75 -1.76
CA VAL A 54 0.44 -3.93 -2.73
C VAL A 54 -0.87 -4.61 -3.12
N ALA A 55 -0.86 -5.94 -3.36
CA ALA A 55 -2.07 -6.69 -3.66
C ALA A 55 -3.06 -6.67 -2.49
N ASN A 56 -2.61 -6.92 -1.26
CA ASN A 56 -3.44 -6.87 -0.06
C ASN A 56 -4.09 -5.48 0.11
N MET A 57 -3.30 -4.41 0.00
CA MET A 57 -3.80 -3.05 0.17
C MET A 57 -4.83 -2.68 -0.90
N GLN A 58 -4.70 -3.21 -2.12
CA GLN A 58 -5.69 -3.03 -3.18
C GLN A 58 -6.96 -3.86 -2.91
N GLN A 59 -6.81 -5.11 -2.43
CA GLN A 59 -7.93 -6.00 -2.11
C GLN A 59 -8.80 -5.46 -0.96
N TYR A 60 -8.17 -4.88 0.07
CA TYR A 60 -8.84 -4.21 1.18
C TYR A 60 -9.39 -2.82 0.79
N GLY A 61 -9.11 -2.35 -0.43
CA GLY A 61 -9.56 -1.04 -0.92
C GLY A 61 -8.88 0.16 -0.24
N ILE A 62 -7.78 -0.08 0.48
CA ILE A 62 -6.98 0.94 1.17
C ILE A 62 -6.19 1.78 0.18
N ILE A 63 -5.59 1.13 -0.82
CA ILE A 63 -4.84 1.79 -1.89
C ILE A 63 -5.66 1.81 -3.18
N LYS A 64 -5.62 2.96 -3.85
CA LYS A 64 -6.11 3.15 -5.22
C LYS A 64 -4.96 3.61 -6.12
N GLY A 65 -5.04 3.26 -7.41
CA GLY A 65 -4.09 3.74 -8.41
C GLY A 65 -4.17 5.27 -8.59
N LYS A 66 -3.09 5.90 -9.08
CA LYS A 66 -3.04 7.34 -9.37
C LYS A 66 -3.98 7.71 -10.52
N THR A 67 -4.02 6.87 -11.55
CA THR A 67 -4.88 6.97 -12.73
C THR A 67 -5.49 5.60 -13.01
N SER A 68 -6.37 5.48 -14.02
CA SER A 68 -7.07 4.24 -14.39
C SER A 68 -6.12 3.05 -14.60
N GLY A 69 -5.82 2.35 -13.50
CA GLY A 69 -4.99 1.15 -13.47
C GLY A 69 -3.53 1.32 -13.04
N THR A 70 -2.98 2.53 -12.87
CA THR A 70 -1.53 2.70 -12.58
C THR A 70 -1.25 2.89 -11.08
N PHE A 71 -0.36 2.11 -10.50
CA PHE A 71 0.06 2.24 -9.10
C PHE A 71 1.18 3.23 -8.87
N ASP A 72 2.16 3.30 -9.79
CA ASP A 72 3.41 4.05 -9.68
C ASP A 72 4.24 3.65 -8.42
N PRO A 73 4.78 2.41 -8.37
CA PRO A 73 5.42 1.88 -7.17
C PRO A 73 6.65 2.66 -6.72
N GLN A 74 7.43 3.17 -7.67
CA GLN A 74 8.66 3.91 -7.41
C GLN A 74 8.44 5.42 -7.24
N GLY A 75 7.21 5.89 -7.42
CA GLY A 75 6.87 7.28 -7.18
C GLY A 75 7.06 7.65 -5.71
N THR A 76 7.58 8.84 -5.46
CA THR A 76 7.68 9.41 -4.11
C THR A 76 6.28 9.56 -3.52
N ALA A 77 6.09 9.02 -2.32
CA ALA A 77 4.82 9.11 -1.64
C ALA A 77 4.66 10.49 -0.97
N THR A 78 3.55 11.14 -1.25
CA THR A 78 3.18 12.46 -0.73
C THR A 78 2.45 12.34 0.62
N ARG A 79 2.41 13.44 1.37
CA ARG A 79 1.63 13.52 2.62
C ARG A 79 0.14 13.26 2.40
N ALA A 80 -0.39 13.68 1.25
CA ALA A 80 -1.80 13.45 0.89
C ALA A 80 -2.09 11.97 0.62
N GLU A 81 -1.19 11.26 -0.05
CA GLU A 81 -1.30 9.82 -0.26
C GLU A 81 -1.21 9.05 1.05
N ALA A 82 -0.29 9.44 1.95
CA ALA A 82 -0.20 8.86 3.28
C ALA A 82 -1.51 9.02 4.07
N ALA A 83 -2.08 10.22 4.08
CA ALA A 83 -3.37 10.48 4.73
C ALA A 83 -4.51 9.66 4.12
N THR A 84 -4.50 9.47 2.80
CA THR A 84 -5.50 8.67 2.10
C THR A 84 -5.43 7.20 2.50
N ILE A 85 -4.22 6.63 2.63
CA ILE A 85 -4.03 5.25 3.08
C ILE A 85 -4.48 5.07 4.53
N LEU A 86 -4.13 6.01 5.41
CA LEU A 86 -4.58 5.97 6.81
C LEU A 86 -6.11 6.03 6.91
N LYS A 87 -6.74 6.91 6.13
CA LYS A 87 -8.20 6.97 6.03
C LYS A 87 -8.77 5.64 5.52
N GLY A 88 -8.20 5.09 4.45
CA GLY A 88 -8.66 3.82 3.88
C GLY A 88 -8.57 2.66 4.87
N TYR A 89 -7.50 2.61 5.68
CA TYR A 89 -7.37 1.65 6.76
C TYR A 89 -8.47 1.84 7.83
N ILE A 90 -8.68 3.06 8.32
CA ILE A 90 -9.75 3.34 9.29
C ILE A 90 -11.12 2.94 8.73
N ASP A 91 -11.41 3.32 7.48
CA ASP A 91 -12.66 2.98 6.79
C ASP A 91 -12.82 1.46 6.62
N SER A 92 -11.72 0.69 6.54
CA SER A 92 -11.76 -0.77 6.46
C SER A 92 -12.04 -1.46 7.80
N LEU A 93 -11.86 -0.78 8.93
CA LEU A 93 -12.17 -1.30 10.26
C LEU A 93 -13.63 -1.03 10.69
N LEU A 94 -14.28 -0.04 10.08
CA LEU A 94 -15.61 0.44 10.48
C LEU A 94 -16.75 -0.20 9.67
N LYS A 95 -16.43 -1.12 8.75
CA LYS A 95 -17.40 -1.86 7.95
C LYS A 95 -17.64 -3.22 8.57
#